data_AF-A0A2E8JZX0-F1
#
_entry.id   AF-A0A2E8JZX0-F1
#
_cell.length_a   1.000
_cell.length_b   1.000
_cell.length_c   1.000
_cell.angle_alpha   90.00
_cell.angle_beta   90.00
_cell.angle_gamma   90.00
#
_symmetry.space_group_name_H-M   'P 1'
#
loop_
_entity.id
_entity.type
_entity.pdbx_description
1 polymer ?
#
loop_
_entity_poly.entity_id
_entity_poly.type
_entity_poly.pdbx_seq_one_letter_code
_entity_poly.pdbx_strand_id
1 'polypeptide(L)'
;MSITSGIGLVSGIDTVSLIEQLLAIDSQAKVPIYQRISSLTAAKTALLDVNARMLSLGNSARSFRLDEVFRSTLASSSNEDVLGATASTKASPGQYTFRVKELVSTSQKMSGGFVSRSESPLGLDSLSFEWGNGRVTGNINLDDLNGGQGIERGSIRIQDSAGNEAVIDLSEATSLQETVDLINSNENVQVVANFSVDRLNIVDESGGLGSFEISNEGGSTTATDLGIEGLGVGGLLQGEPINSLAPSSLLASLNDGNGVFIRNAGAVDFTLRVNGTDWPIDLGRQDSPITADSLLEDLNDGDGITINEDSESPDFTVVTSTGVEVDIDLGTLLNDDDEVDDEAVSTVGELLQRANGALTDELGAGQVILQINAEGTGFELVDSMGGGRSPRSSEPDPMPMRPPVILDCFRPAVAGRSVVRSSRTRSRSPRRRPFRIS
;
A
#
# COMPACT_ATOMS: atom_id res chain seq x y z
N MET A 1 68.85 -24.68 -85.44
CA MET A 1 68.96 -26.14 -85.22
C MET A 1 69.97 -26.38 -84.13
N SER A 2 69.51 -26.79 -82.95
CA SER A 2 70.27 -27.60 -82.00
C SER A 2 69.26 -28.47 -81.25
N ILE A 3 69.02 -29.66 -81.78
CA ILE A 3 68.43 -30.75 -81.02
C ILE A 3 69.62 -31.59 -80.55
N THR A 4 69.65 -31.97 -79.28
CA THR A 4 70.02 -33.32 -78.81
C THR A 4 70.03 -33.28 -77.28
N SER A 5 68.91 -33.65 -76.66
CA SER A 5 68.71 -34.95 -76.00
C SER A 5 69.58 -35.11 -74.76
N GLY A 6 68.95 -34.87 -73.61
CA GLY A 6 69.47 -35.17 -72.28
C GLY A 6 68.39 -35.77 -71.37
N ILE A 7 67.55 -36.66 -71.91
CA ILE A 7 66.97 -37.72 -71.08
C ILE A 7 68.13 -38.68 -70.74
N GLY A 8 68.54 -38.67 -69.48
CA GLY A 8 69.64 -39.48 -68.96
C GLY A 8 69.22 -40.27 -67.73
N LEU A 9 68.50 -41.38 -67.97
CA LEU A 9 68.64 -42.72 -67.37
C LEU A 9 68.55 -42.96 -65.85
N VAL A 10 68.45 -41.95 -65.01
CA VAL A 10 67.94 -42.07 -63.65
C VAL A 10 67.06 -40.85 -63.48
N SER A 11 65.75 -41.03 -63.57
CA SER A 11 64.82 -39.93 -63.34
C SER A 11 64.94 -39.50 -61.88
N GLY A 12 65.88 -38.59 -61.61
CA GLY A 12 65.85 -37.69 -60.46
C GLY A 12 64.73 -36.65 -60.61
N ILE A 13 63.66 -36.99 -61.35
CA ILE A 13 62.37 -36.36 -61.12
C ILE A 13 61.98 -36.89 -59.77
N ASP A 14 62.16 -36.04 -58.76
CA ASP A 14 61.56 -36.21 -57.47
C ASP A 14 60.04 -36.13 -57.68
N THR A 15 59.47 -37.24 -58.14
CA THR A 15 58.06 -37.41 -58.44
C THR A 15 57.23 -37.17 -57.19
N VAL A 16 57.81 -37.44 -56.02
CA VAL A 16 57.25 -37.05 -54.72
C VAL A 16 57.17 -35.52 -54.65
N SER A 17 58.27 -34.78 -54.88
CA SER A 17 58.23 -33.31 -54.89
C SER A 17 57.29 -32.71 -55.95
N LEU A 18 57.17 -33.31 -57.14
CA LEU A 18 56.30 -32.82 -58.19
C LEU A 18 54.82 -33.09 -57.87
N ILE A 19 54.51 -34.27 -57.31
CA ILE A 19 53.18 -34.60 -56.78
C ILE A 19 52.84 -33.68 -55.61
N GLU A 20 53.78 -33.42 -54.70
CA GLU A 20 53.60 -32.47 -53.59
C GLU A 20 53.35 -31.04 -54.09
N GLN A 21 54.05 -30.59 -55.13
CA GLN A 21 53.84 -29.28 -55.74
C GLN A 21 52.46 -29.17 -56.43
N LEU A 22 52.03 -30.21 -57.15
CA LEU A 22 50.70 -30.25 -57.77
C LEU A 22 49.59 -30.35 -56.71
N LEU A 23 49.79 -31.15 -55.67
CA LEU A 23 48.87 -31.26 -54.53
C LEU A 23 48.81 -29.93 -53.75
N ALA A 24 49.93 -29.21 -53.62
CA ALA A 24 49.98 -27.90 -53.00
C ALA A 24 49.18 -26.87 -53.82
N ILE A 25 49.30 -26.85 -55.14
CA ILE A 25 48.50 -25.99 -56.03
C ILE A 25 47.00 -26.32 -55.94
N ASP A 26 46.63 -27.60 -55.96
CA ASP A 26 45.23 -28.04 -55.80
C ASP A 26 44.68 -27.67 -54.39
N SER A 27 45.52 -27.71 -53.36
CA SER A 27 45.15 -27.29 -52.00
C SER A 27 44.94 -25.78 -51.84
N GLN A 28 45.48 -24.94 -52.74
CA GLN A 28 45.28 -23.48 -52.69
C GLN A 28 43.80 -23.10 -52.83
N ALA A 29 43.01 -23.89 -53.56
CA ALA A 29 41.56 -23.67 -53.68
C ALA A 29 40.82 -23.83 -52.34
N LYS A 30 41.40 -24.54 -51.35
CA LYS A 30 40.82 -24.74 -50.02
C LYS A 30 41.11 -23.58 -49.05
N VAL A 31 42.18 -22.83 -49.28
CA VAL A 31 42.61 -21.69 -48.44
C VAL A 31 41.50 -20.65 -48.25
N PRO A 32 40.80 -20.15 -49.28
CA PRO A 32 39.73 -19.15 -49.09
C PRO A 32 38.53 -19.72 -48.31
N ILE A 33 38.25 -21.02 -48.41
CA ILE A 33 37.18 -21.69 -47.66
C ILE A 33 37.56 -21.77 -46.17
N TYR A 34 38.79 -22.18 -45.84
CA TYR A 34 39.27 -22.20 -44.45
C TYR A 34 39.31 -20.80 -43.83
N GLN A 35 39.71 -19.78 -44.59
CA GLN A 35 39.64 -18.37 -44.15
C GLN A 35 38.19 -17.94 -43.87
N ARG A 36 37.25 -18.31 -44.74
CA ARG A 36 35.83 -18.01 -44.54
C ARG A 36 35.25 -18.74 -43.33
N ILE A 37 35.58 -20.02 -43.13
CA ILE A 37 35.19 -20.78 -41.94
C ILE A 37 35.72 -20.11 -40.67
N SER A 38 36.99 -19.70 -40.66
CA SER A 38 37.58 -18.97 -39.53
C SER A 38 36.83 -17.66 -39.24
N SER A 39 36.55 -16.85 -40.27
CA SER A 39 35.81 -15.59 -40.11
C SER A 39 34.37 -15.78 -39.60
N LEU A 40 33.66 -16.79 -40.10
CA LEU A 40 32.30 -17.11 -39.66
C LEU A 40 32.28 -17.67 -38.24
N THR A 41 33.31 -18.43 -37.86
CA THR A 41 33.47 -18.94 -36.49
C THR A 41 33.73 -17.78 -35.53
N ALA A 42 34.58 -16.82 -35.89
CA ALA A 42 34.83 -15.63 -35.09
C ALA A 42 33.55 -14.78 -34.93
N ALA A 43 32.78 -14.58 -36.01
CA ALA A 43 31.51 -13.88 -35.96
C ALA A 43 30.47 -14.59 -35.07
N LYS A 44 30.38 -15.93 -35.15
CA LYS A 44 29.52 -16.74 -34.27
C LYS A 44 29.90 -16.56 -32.80
N THR A 45 31.19 -16.60 -32.47
CA THR A 45 31.66 -16.38 -31.10
C THR A 45 31.34 -14.98 -30.60
N ALA A 46 31.51 -13.95 -31.44
CA ALA A 46 31.15 -12.58 -31.10
C ALA A 46 29.64 -12.44 -30.82
N LEU A 47 28.78 -13.06 -31.64
CA LEU A 47 27.33 -13.06 -31.41
C LEU A 47 26.92 -13.81 -30.13
N LEU A 48 27.60 -14.91 -29.81
CA LEU A 48 27.38 -15.62 -28.54
C LEU A 48 27.80 -14.77 -27.33
N ASP A 49 28.89 -13.99 -27.42
CA ASP A 49 29.30 -13.05 -26.37
C ASP A 49 28.28 -11.93 -26.18
N VAL A 50 27.77 -11.35 -27.27
CA VAL A 50 26.69 -10.34 -27.22
C VAL A 50 25.43 -10.92 -26.57
N ASN A 51 25.03 -12.14 -26.94
CA ASN A 51 23.88 -12.80 -26.34
C ASN A 51 24.07 -13.03 -24.83
N ALA A 52 25.24 -13.49 -24.42
CA ALA A 52 25.57 -13.65 -23.00
C ALA A 52 25.49 -12.32 -22.23
N ARG A 53 26.00 -11.23 -22.81
CA ARG A 53 25.90 -9.88 -22.22
C ARG A 53 24.47 -9.38 -22.14
N MET A 54 23.66 -9.60 -23.18
CA MET A 54 22.25 -9.22 -23.17
C MET A 54 21.44 -10.01 -22.14
N LEU A 55 21.72 -11.31 -21.98
CA LEU A 55 21.07 -12.13 -20.95
C LEU A 55 21.47 -11.67 -19.54
N SER A 56 22.75 -11.33 -19.32
CA SER A 56 23.23 -10.76 -18.06
C SER A 56 22.54 -9.43 -17.76
N LEU A 57 22.48 -8.52 -18.73
CA LEU A 57 21.79 -7.24 -18.61
C LEU A 57 20.29 -7.43 -18.33
N GLY A 58 19.64 -8.35 -19.05
CA GLY A 58 18.22 -8.66 -18.86
C GLY A 58 17.92 -9.21 -17.47
N ASN A 59 18.81 -10.00 -16.88
CA ASN A 59 18.67 -10.50 -15.51
C ASN A 59 18.82 -9.38 -14.48
N SER A 60 19.84 -8.50 -14.63
CA SER A 60 20.01 -7.34 -13.75
C SER A 60 18.86 -6.33 -13.89
N ALA A 61 18.37 -6.07 -15.10
CA ALA A 61 17.23 -5.17 -15.30
C ALA A 61 15.94 -5.69 -14.68
N ARG A 62 15.73 -7.02 -14.65
CA ARG A 62 14.56 -7.63 -14.00
C ARG A 62 14.55 -7.44 -12.49
N SER A 63 15.70 -7.41 -11.82
CA SER A 63 15.75 -7.14 -10.37
C SER A 63 15.34 -5.71 -10.03
N PHE A 64 15.61 -4.74 -10.90
CA PHE A 64 15.18 -3.34 -10.73
C PHE A 64 13.70 -3.09 -11.02
N ARG A 65 13.05 -3.98 -11.78
CA ARG A 65 11.62 -3.86 -12.13
C ARG A 65 10.69 -4.16 -10.96
N LEU A 66 11.19 -4.73 -9.87
CA LEU A 66 10.38 -5.00 -8.69
C LEU A 66 10.32 -3.71 -7.83
N ASP A 67 9.14 -3.08 -7.78
CA ASP A 67 8.78 -1.95 -6.90
C ASP A 67 9.21 -2.19 -5.43
N GLU A 68 9.31 -3.46 -5.06
CA GLU A 68 9.79 -3.96 -3.78
C GLU A 68 11.21 -3.52 -3.40
N VAL A 69 12.14 -3.37 -4.36
CA VAL A 69 13.54 -3.01 -4.05
C VAL A 69 13.64 -1.59 -3.49
N PHE A 70 12.81 -0.67 -3.98
CA PHE A 70 12.80 0.73 -3.53
C PHE A 70 11.92 0.96 -2.29
N ARG A 71 11.18 -0.06 -1.87
CA ARG A 71 10.30 -0.05 -0.68
C ARG A 71 10.82 -0.90 0.47
N SER A 72 12.01 -1.47 0.32
CA SER A 72 12.72 -2.16 1.39
C SER A 72 12.96 -1.22 2.57
N THR A 73 12.57 -1.67 3.76
CA THR A 73 12.84 -0.97 5.02
C THR A 73 13.76 -1.84 5.90
N LEU A 74 14.64 -1.19 6.65
CA LEU A 74 15.50 -1.86 7.62
C LEU A 74 14.83 -1.76 9.00
N ALA A 75 14.68 -2.90 9.69
CA ALA A 75 14.33 -2.92 11.10
C ALA A 75 15.61 -3.00 11.94
N SER A 76 15.67 -2.22 13.02
CA SER A 76 16.75 -2.28 14.01
C SER A 76 16.14 -2.25 15.41
N SER A 77 16.58 -3.16 16.29
CA SER A 77 16.18 -3.16 17.69
C SER A 77 17.20 -2.43 18.57
N SER A 78 16.72 -1.79 19.64
CA SER A 78 17.60 -1.22 20.68
C SER A 78 18.21 -2.31 21.57
N ASN A 79 17.61 -3.50 21.63
CA ASN A 79 18.10 -4.65 22.39
C ASN A 79 17.74 -5.97 21.66
N GLU A 80 18.65 -6.43 20.79
CA GLU A 80 18.49 -7.66 19.99
C GLU A 80 18.47 -8.95 20.83
N ASP A 81 19.03 -8.95 22.04
CA ASP A 81 19.01 -10.12 22.94
C ASP A 81 17.60 -10.38 23.51
N VAL A 82 16.77 -9.34 23.57
CA VAL A 82 15.39 -9.40 24.08
C VAL A 82 14.38 -9.52 22.94
N LEU A 83 14.55 -8.74 21.87
CA LEU A 83 13.64 -8.72 20.73
C LEU A 83 14.39 -8.36 19.45
N GLY A 84 14.46 -9.30 18.51
CA GLY A 84 14.88 -9.04 17.14
C GLY A 84 13.69 -8.68 16.23
N ALA A 85 13.92 -7.82 15.24
CA ALA A 85 12.88 -7.38 14.31
C ALA A 85 13.33 -7.53 12.84
N THR A 86 12.40 -7.90 11.97
CA THR A 86 12.60 -7.91 10.52
C THR A 86 11.46 -7.15 9.85
N ALA A 87 11.78 -6.34 8.84
CA ALA A 87 10.80 -5.56 8.11
C ALA A 87 10.60 -6.11 6.69
N SER A 88 9.34 -6.16 6.26
CA SER A 88 8.99 -6.50 4.88
C SER A 88 8.87 -5.23 4.02
N THR A 89 8.75 -5.39 2.70
CA THR A 89 8.54 -4.30 1.73
C THR A 89 7.20 -3.56 1.89
N LYS A 90 6.33 -4.06 2.77
CA LYS A 90 5.04 -3.43 3.14
C LYS A 90 5.08 -2.76 4.51
N ALA A 91 6.17 -2.90 5.27
CA ALA A 91 6.28 -2.29 6.59
C ALA A 91 6.36 -0.76 6.46
N SER A 92 5.54 -0.06 7.25
CA SER A 92 5.57 1.39 7.29
C SER A 92 6.82 1.86 8.07
N PRO A 93 7.65 2.75 7.49
CA PRO A 93 8.75 3.35 8.22
C PRO A 93 8.26 4.08 9.48
N GLY A 94 8.93 3.89 10.61
CA GLY A 94 8.55 4.51 11.88
C GLY A 94 9.38 3.99 13.06
N GLN A 95 9.23 4.63 14.22
CA GLN A 95 9.74 4.12 15.50
C GLN A 95 8.59 3.43 16.24
N TYR A 96 8.85 2.23 16.75
CA TYR A 96 7.88 1.42 17.47
C TYR A 96 8.47 1.05 18.83
N THR A 97 7.69 1.20 19.89
CA THR A 97 8.11 0.88 21.26
C THR A 97 7.46 -0.44 21.67
N PHE A 98 8.28 -1.42 22.07
CA PHE A 98 7.82 -2.72 22.55
C PHE A 98 8.28 -2.94 23.99
N ARG A 99 7.42 -3.57 24.79
CA ARG A 99 7.74 -4.04 26.14
C ARG A 99 7.55 -5.55 26.18
N VAL A 100 8.63 -6.29 26.38
CA VAL A 100 8.59 -7.75 26.46
C VAL A 100 8.48 -8.14 27.93
N LYS A 101 7.33 -8.72 28.30
CA LYS A 101 7.06 -9.15 29.68
C LYS A 101 7.43 -10.62 29.92
N GLU A 102 6.89 -11.51 29.11
CA GLU A 102 7.16 -12.95 29.20
C GLU A 102 7.23 -13.54 27.80
N LEU A 103 8.09 -14.54 27.63
CA LEU A 103 8.13 -15.32 26.39
C LEU A 103 6.94 -16.28 26.37
N VAL A 104 6.37 -16.48 25.17
CA VAL A 104 5.32 -17.49 25.00
C VAL A 104 5.88 -18.85 25.40
N SER A 105 5.32 -19.43 26.46
CA SER A 105 5.63 -20.78 26.90
C SER A 105 4.59 -21.76 26.34
N THR A 106 5.01 -22.99 26.05
CA THR A 106 4.07 -24.05 25.71
C THR A 106 3.52 -24.65 26.99
N SER A 107 2.19 -24.74 27.12
CA SER A 107 1.59 -25.35 28.30
C SER A 107 1.87 -26.85 28.33
N GLN A 108 2.63 -27.32 29.32
CA GLN A 108 2.81 -28.74 29.59
C GLN A 108 2.13 -29.10 30.91
N LYS A 109 1.09 -29.93 30.85
CA LYS A 109 0.46 -30.54 32.03
C LYS A 109 0.74 -32.04 31.97
N MET A 110 1.49 -32.55 32.94
CA MET A 110 1.74 -33.98 33.10
C MET A 110 0.91 -34.48 34.28
N SER A 111 0.11 -35.53 34.06
CA SER A 111 -0.62 -36.18 35.15
C SER A 111 0.39 -36.82 36.12
N GLY A 112 0.19 -36.66 37.42
CA GLY A 112 0.95 -37.42 38.42
C GLY A 112 0.74 -38.94 38.28
N GLY A 113 1.61 -39.73 38.90
CA GLY A 113 1.45 -41.19 38.97
C GLY A 113 0.28 -41.57 39.87
N PHE A 114 -0.63 -42.42 39.37
CA PHE A 114 -1.74 -42.96 40.15
C PHE A 114 -1.31 -44.23 40.89
N VAL A 115 -1.74 -44.38 42.15
CA VAL A 115 -1.37 -45.50 43.04
C VAL A 115 -1.92 -46.85 42.54
N SER A 116 -3.05 -46.87 41.84
CA SER A 116 -3.58 -48.08 41.20
C SER A 116 -4.39 -47.73 39.94
N ARG A 117 -4.46 -48.68 38.98
CA ARG A 117 -5.26 -48.52 37.75
C ARG A 117 -6.75 -48.77 37.94
N SER A 118 -7.16 -49.37 39.06
CA SER A 118 -8.46 -50.03 39.16
C SER A 118 -9.15 -49.97 40.53
N GLU A 119 -8.54 -49.43 41.58
CA GLU A 119 -9.10 -49.57 42.94
C GLU A 119 -9.68 -48.27 43.54
N SER A 120 -9.34 -47.09 43.01
CA SER A 120 -9.83 -45.81 43.55
C SER A 120 -10.37 -44.92 42.43
N PRO A 121 -11.69 -44.63 42.39
CA PRO A 121 -12.23 -43.58 41.53
C PRO A 121 -11.62 -42.22 41.91
N LEU A 122 -11.34 -41.37 40.92
CA LEU A 122 -10.67 -40.07 41.12
C LEU A 122 -11.49 -39.03 41.89
N GLY A 123 -12.72 -39.36 42.31
CA GLY A 123 -13.62 -38.44 43.04
C GLY A 123 -13.99 -37.18 42.25
N LEU A 124 -13.86 -37.20 40.92
CA LEU A 124 -14.17 -36.07 40.05
C LEU A 124 -15.67 -36.03 39.75
N ASP A 125 -16.37 -35.01 40.27
CA ASP A 125 -17.78 -34.75 39.94
C ASP A 125 -17.96 -34.14 38.54
N SER A 126 -16.95 -33.40 38.06
CA SER A 126 -16.85 -32.95 36.67
C SER A 126 -15.39 -32.64 36.29
N LEU A 127 -15.12 -32.67 35.00
CA LEU A 127 -13.83 -32.31 34.41
C LEU A 127 -14.10 -31.39 33.22
N SER A 128 -13.71 -30.12 33.33
CA SER A 128 -13.82 -29.15 32.25
C SER A 128 -12.45 -28.86 31.66
N PHE A 129 -12.36 -28.90 30.33
CA PHE A 129 -11.19 -28.45 29.58
C PHE A 129 -11.55 -27.18 28.84
N GLU A 130 -10.85 -26.08 29.13
CA GLU A 130 -10.94 -24.83 28.39
C GLU A 130 -9.70 -24.72 27.51
N TRP A 131 -9.91 -24.79 26.19
CA TRP A 131 -8.89 -24.49 25.20
C TRP A 131 -9.03 -23.00 24.89
N GLY A 132 -7.91 -22.27 24.83
CA GLY A 132 -7.89 -20.82 24.66
C GLY A 132 -8.90 -20.29 23.64
N ASN A 133 -9.51 -19.14 23.98
CA ASN A 133 -10.54 -18.39 23.26
C ASN A 133 -11.99 -18.92 23.35
N GLY A 134 -12.43 -19.35 24.54
CA GLY A 134 -13.85 -19.60 24.85
C GLY A 134 -14.55 -18.52 25.71
N ARG A 135 -13.76 -17.73 26.45
CA ARG A 135 -14.16 -16.44 27.02
C ARG A 135 -12.97 -15.52 26.82
N VAL A 136 -13.15 -14.47 26.03
CA VAL A 136 -12.33 -13.27 26.17
C VAL A 136 -12.69 -12.72 27.55
N THR A 137 -12.00 -13.14 28.61
CA THR A 137 -11.83 -12.21 29.73
C THR A 137 -11.04 -11.07 29.13
N GLY A 138 -11.67 -9.89 29.04
CA GLY A 138 -11.15 -8.70 28.37
C GLY A 138 -9.77 -8.33 28.90
N ASN A 139 -8.74 -8.97 28.36
CA ASN A 139 -7.36 -8.60 28.59
C ASN A 139 -7.09 -7.36 27.73
N ILE A 140 -7.79 -6.28 28.05
CA ILE A 140 -7.61 -4.98 27.44
C ILE A 140 -6.23 -4.53 27.87
N ASN A 141 -5.34 -4.37 26.90
CA ASN A 141 -4.00 -3.86 27.19
C ASN A 141 -4.15 -2.44 27.69
N LEU A 142 -3.40 -2.12 28.72
CA LEU A 142 -3.45 -0.79 29.32
C LEU A 142 -2.93 0.29 28.36
N ASP A 143 -2.17 -0.09 27.33
CA ASP A 143 -1.65 0.81 26.29
C ASP A 143 -2.74 1.23 25.27
N ASP A 144 -3.82 0.46 25.15
CA ASP A 144 -4.92 0.74 24.24
C ASP A 144 -6.00 1.65 24.87
N LEU A 145 -5.90 1.90 26.17
CA LEU A 145 -6.85 2.70 26.95
C LEU A 145 -6.69 4.21 26.74
N ASN A 146 -7.62 4.98 27.29
CA ASN A 146 -7.67 6.44 27.18
C ASN A 146 -7.63 6.92 25.72
N GLY A 147 -8.32 6.18 24.85
CA GLY A 147 -8.36 6.44 23.42
C GLY A 147 -7.02 6.23 22.71
N GLY A 148 -6.20 5.28 23.16
CA GLY A 148 -4.90 4.94 22.57
C GLY A 148 -3.74 5.81 23.06
N GLN A 149 -3.95 6.60 24.13
CA GLN A 149 -2.84 7.24 24.86
C GLN A 149 -2.14 6.28 25.81
N GLY A 150 -2.85 5.22 26.20
CA GLY A 150 -2.39 4.28 27.20
C GLY A 150 -2.47 4.84 28.62
N ILE A 151 -1.92 4.06 29.54
CA ILE A 151 -1.86 4.38 30.97
C ILE A 151 -0.39 4.41 31.39
N GLU A 152 0.03 5.45 32.11
CA GLU A 152 1.36 5.50 32.70
C GLU A 152 1.53 4.38 33.73
N ARG A 153 2.67 3.70 33.71
CA ARG A 153 2.99 2.62 34.64
C ARG A 153 3.73 3.17 35.84
N GLY A 154 3.29 2.77 37.02
CA GLY A 154 3.88 3.22 38.28
C GLY A 154 3.21 2.55 39.47
N SER A 155 3.17 3.25 40.59
CA SER A 155 2.56 2.76 41.82
C SER A 155 1.40 3.66 42.23
N ILE A 156 0.42 3.07 42.88
CA ILE A 156 -0.72 3.78 43.48
C ILE A 156 -0.72 3.55 44.98
N ARG A 157 -1.19 4.53 45.74
CA ARG A 157 -1.43 4.41 47.18
C ARG A 157 -2.92 4.26 47.41
N ILE A 158 -3.29 3.26 48.19
CA ILE A 158 -4.66 3.01 48.63
C ILE A 158 -4.71 3.11 50.15
N GLN A 159 -5.65 3.88 50.68
CA GLN A 159 -6.00 3.94 52.09
C GLN A 159 -7.43 3.41 52.28
N ASP A 160 -7.64 2.40 53.12
CA ASP A 160 -8.97 1.90 53.45
C ASP A 160 -9.66 2.74 54.55
N SER A 161 -10.97 2.58 54.71
CA SER A 161 -11.73 3.29 55.76
C SER A 161 -11.39 2.83 57.18
N ALA A 162 -10.67 1.71 57.36
CA ALA A 162 -10.10 1.30 58.65
C ALA A 162 -8.79 2.03 58.99
N GLY A 163 -8.23 2.80 58.05
CA GLY A 163 -7.02 3.59 58.21
C GLY A 163 -5.72 2.83 57.87
N ASN A 164 -5.82 1.66 57.22
CA ASN A 164 -4.66 0.96 56.69
C ASN A 164 -4.26 1.57 55.34
N GLU A 165 -2.96 1.60 55.06
CA GLU A 165 -2.42 2.10 53.80
C GLU A 165 -1.53 1.05 53.14
N ALA A 166 -1.66 0.94 51.81
CA ALA A 166 -0.81 0.11 50.98
C ALA A 166 -0.38 0.87 49.73
N VAL A 167 0.88 0.67 49.34
CA VAL A 167 1.38 1.06 48.02
C VAL A 167 1.36 -0.18 47.14
N ILE A 168 0.65 -0.09 46.02
CA ILE A 168 0.50 -1.17 45.05
C ILE A 168 1.33 -0.84 43.83
N ASP A 169 2.28 -1.71 43.51
CA ASP A 169 3.12 -1.57 42.32
C ASP A 169 2.40 -2.15 41.10
N LEU A 170 2.12 -1.28 40.13
CA LEU A 170 1.49 -1.63 38.86
C LEU A 170 2.48 -1.47 37.70
N SER A 171 3.77 -1.25 37.98
CA SER A 171 4.79 -0.96 36.96
C SER A 171 4.96 -2.08 35.92
N GLU A 172 4.76 -3.32 36.35
CA GLU A 172 4.86 -4.52 35.51
C GLU A 172 3.53 -4.94 34.87
N ALA A 173 2.41 -4.33 35.23
CA ALA A 173 1.10 -4.71 34.71
C ALA A 173 1.02 -4.47 33.19
N THR A 174 0.41 -5.36 32.42
CA THR A 174 0.19 -5.14 30.97
C THR A 174 -1.27 -5.02 30.58
N SER A 175 -2.18 -5.53 31.42
CA SER A 175 -3.61 -5.53 31.16
C SER A 175 -4.43 -5.06 32.35
N LEU A 176 -5.68 -4.66 32.09
CA LEU A 176 -6.63 -4.32 33.16
C LEU A 176 -6.89 -5.48 34.12
N GLN A 177 -6.94 -6.71 33.62
CA GLN A 177 -7.15 -7.88 34.46
C GLN A 177 -6.02 -8.02 35.48
N GLU A 178 -4.78 -7.84 35.03
CA GLU A 178 -3.63 -7.90 35.93
C GLU A 178 -3.62 -6.75 36.94
N THR A 179 -4.03 -5.55 36.54
CA THR A 179 -4.21 -4.44 37.48
C THR A 179 -5.24 -4.78 38.56
N VAL A 180 -6.37 -5.38 38.19
CA VAL A 180 -7.39 -5.85 39.14
C VAL A 180 -6.82 -6.91 40.08
N ASP A 181 -6.09 -7.88 39.54
CA ASP A 181 -5.51 -8.98 40.31
C ASP A 181 -4.46 -8.47 41.30
N LEU A 182 -3.59 -7.54 40.89
CA LEU A 182 -2.59 -6.91 41.76
C LEU A 182 -3.25 -6.14 42.91
N ILE A 183 -4.33 -5.40 42.64
CA ILE A 183 -5.08 -4.69 43.68
C ILE A 183 -5.72 -5.68 44.66
N ASN A 184 -6.40 -6.71 44.14
CA ASN A 184 -7.12 -7.70 44.95
C ASN A 184 -6.19 -8.65 45.72
N SER A 185 -4.94 -8.81 45.29
CA SER A 185 -3.94 -9.65 45.97
C SER A 185 -3.29 -8.98 47.19
N ASN A 186 -3.55 -7.68 47.40
CA ASN A 186 -2.96 -6.95 48.51
C ASN A 186 -3.63 -7.33 49.85
N GLU A 187 -2.82 -7.75 50.83
CA GLU A 187 -3.34 -8.15 52.15
C GLU A 187 -3.37 -7.00 53.17
N ASN A 188 -2.74 -5.86 52.87
CA ASN A 188 -2.60 -4.74 53.82
C ASN A 188 -3.83 -3.82 53.83
N VAL A 189 -4.61 -3.80 52.75
CA VAL A 189 -5.86 -3.04 52.62
C VAL A 189 -6.99 -3.99 52.22
N GLN A 190 -8.18 -3.81 52.80
CA GLN A 190 -9.33 -4.66 52.49
C GLN A 190 -10.19 -4.02 51.39
N VAL A 191 -9.73 -4.14 50.14
CA VAL A 191 -10.43 -3.59 48.97
C VAL A 191 -10.64 -4.64 47.90
N VAL A 192 -11.69 -4.47 47.11
CA VAL A 192 -12.03 -5.32 45.95
C VAL A 192 -12.21 -4.44 44.72
N ALA A 193 -11.26 -4.55 43.80
CA ALA A 193 -11.33 -3.99 42.46
C ALA A 193 -12.14 -4.90 41.52
N ASN A 194 -13.01 -4.29 40.73
CA ASN A 194 -13.77 -4.96 39.68
C ASN A 194 -13.90 -4.07 38.45
N PHE A 195 -13.78 -4.67 37.26
CA PHE A 195 -14.05 -3.99 36.01
C PHE A 195 -15.56 -3.96 35.74
N SER A 196 -16.09 -2.76 35.49
CA SER A 196 -17.47 -2.53 35.07
C SER A 196 -17.49 -1.99 33.64
N VAL A 197 -18.63 -1.55 33.14
CA VAL A 197 -18.76 -1.04 31.77
C VAL A 197 -17.87 0.20 31.60
N ASP A 198 -16.76 -0.01 30.88
CA ASP A 198 -15.73 0.96 30.49
C ASP A 198 -14.97 1.65 31.63
N ARG A 199 -15.04 1.15 32.87
CA ARG A 199 -14.43 1.77 34.05
C ARG A 199 -13.99 0.74 35.10
N LEU A 200 -13.12 1.15 36.01
CA LEU A 200 -12.73 0.37 37.18
C LEU A 200 -13.51 0.85 38.42
N ASN A 201 -14.10 -0.07 39.17
CA ASN A 201 -14.72 0.22 40.46
C ASN A 201 -13.90 -0.43 41.57
N ILE A 202 -13.70 0.28 42.67
CA ILE A 202 -13.00 -0.25 43.85
C ILE A 202 -13.93 -0.12 45.04
N VAL A 203 -14.19 -1.26 45.70
CA VAL A 203 -15.06 -1.37 46.86
C VAL A 203 -14.18 -1.59 48.08
N ASP A 204 -14.38 -0.80 49.12
CA ASP A 204 -13.76 -1.00 50.43
C ASP A 204 -14.65 -1.93 51.28
N GLU A 205 -14.08 -3.06 51.70
CA GLU A 205 -14.75 -4.07 52.53
C GLU A 205 -14.27 -4.04 53.99
N SER A 206 -13.37 -3.11 54.37
CA SER A 206 -12.82 -2.99 55.73
C SER A 206 -13.87 -2.61 56.79
N GLY A 207 -14.97 -1.97 56.38
CA GLY A 207 -16.07 -1.56 57.26
C GLY A 207 -15.70 -0.47 58.27
N GLY A 208 -14.62 0.27 58.03
CA GLY A 208 -14.20 1.38 58.89
C GLY A 208 -15.03 2.65 58.73
N LEU A 209 -14.72 3.67 59.54
CA LEU A 209 -15.40 4.98 59.54
C LEU A 209 -14.53 6.11 58.96
N GLY A 210 -13.28 5.80 58.57
CA GLY A 210 -12.33 6.72 57.95
C GLY A 210 -12.61 6.98 56.48
N SER A 211 -11.75 7.78 55.85
CA SER A 211 -11.78 8.04 54.41
C SER A 211 -11.21 6.86 53.64
N PHE A 212 -11.93 6.39 52.62
CA PHE A 212 -11.38 5.52 51.58
C PHE A 212 -10.80 6.42 50.47
N GLU A 213 -9.49 6.35 50.24
CA GLU A 213 -8.78 7.23 49.30
C GLU A 213 -7.82 6.44 48.43
N ILE A 214 -7.75 6.82 47.14
CA ILE A 214 -6.75 6.34 46.19
C ILE A 214 -6.03 7.55 45.61
N SER A 215 -4.70 7.52 45.68
CA SER A 215 -3.83 8.58 45.18
C SER A 215 -2.66 8.03 44.40
N ASN A 216 -2.07 8.88 43.56
CA ASN A 216 -0.85 8.58 42.84
C ASN A 216 0.36 8.50 43.79
N GLU A 217 1.25 7.53 43.57
CA GLU A 217 2.50 7.41 44.32
C GLU A 217 3.72 7.62 43.38
N GLY A 218 4.82 8.12 43.96
CA GLY A 218 6.11 8.20 43.27
C GLY A 218 6.18 9.20 42.12
N GLY A 219 5.22 10.11 41.99
CA GLY A 219 5.15 11.11 40.91
C GLY A 219 4.59 10.58 39.59
N SER A 220 4.08 9.34 39.56
CA SER A 220 3.34 8.79 38.40
C SER A 220 1.92 9.34 38.34
N THR A 221 1.27 9.24 37.18
CA THR A 221 -0.16 9.58 36.99
C THR A 221 -1.05 8.35 36.85
N THR A 222 -0.55 7.18 37.25
CA THR A 222 -1.19 5.86 37.11
C THR A 222 -2.64 5.81 37.59
N ALA A 223 -2.95 6.37 38.78
CA ALA A 223 -4.29 6.37 39.34
C ALA A 223 -5.24 7.32 38.58
N THR A 224 -4.70 8.46 38.11
CA THR A 224 -5.45 9.42 37.28
C THR A 224 -5.79 8.81 35.93
N ASP A 225 -4.82 8.15 35.28
CA ASP A 225 -4.98 7.50 33.98
C ASP A 225 -5.89 6.28 34.03
N LEU A 226 -5.91 5.56 35.16
CA LEU A 226 -6.88 4.49 35.44
C LEU A 226 -8.27 5.04 35.83
N GLY A 227 -8.41 6.36 35.98
CA GLY A 227 -9.65 7.02 36.36
C GLY A 227 -10.09 6.73 37.79
N ILE A 228 -9.21 6.28 38.68
CA ILE A 228 -9.53 5.85 40.06
C ILE A 228 -8.95 6.75 41.14
N GLU A 229 -8.27 7.84 40.78
CA GLU A 229 -7.79 8.82 41.75
C GLU A 229 -8.96 9.56 42.42
N GLY A 230 -9.00 9.54 43.76
CA GLY A 230 -9.97 10.30 44.53
C GLY A 230 -10.45 9.62 45.80
N LEU A 231 -11.53 10.18 46.35
CA LEU A 231 -12.17 9.69 47.57
C LEU A 231 -13.38 8.82 47.23
N GLY A 232 -13.45 7.65 47.84
CA GLY A 232 -14.63 6.80 47.78
C GLY A 232 -15.73 7.29 48.73
N VAL A 233 -16.99 7.18 48.30
CA VAL A 233 -18.15 7.58 49.08
C VAL A 233 -18.96 6.33 49.44
N GLY A 234 -19.18 6.10 50.74
CA GLY A 234 -19.94 4.94 51.22
C GLY A 234 -19.26 3.59 50.92
N GLY A 235 -17.93 3.56 50.91
CA GLY A 235 -17.14 2.36 50.62
C GLY A 235 -17.03 2.00 49.13
N LEU A 236 -17.48 2.87 48.22
CA LEU A 236 -17.32 2.68 46.78
C LEU A 236 -16.59 3.88 46.16
N LEU A 237 -15.52 3.59 45.42
CA LEU A 237 -14.91 4.51 44.49
C LEU A 237 -15.25 4.04 43.07
N GLN A 238 -16.07 4.84 42.40
CA GLN A 238 -16.44 4.61 41.01
C GLN A 238 -15.47 5.36 40.11
N GLY A 239 -14.73 4.63 39.28
CA GLY A 239 -13.79 5.24 38.37
C GLY A 239 -14.45 5.93 37.17
N GLU A 240 -13.66 6.76 36.50
CA GLU A 240 -14.01 7.40 35.24
C GLU A 240 -13.93 6.41 34.05
N PRO A 241 -14.62 6.69 32.92
CA PRO A 241 -14.53 5.87 31.72
C PRO A 241 -13.11 5.90 31.11
N ILE A 242 -12.44 4.75 31.10
CA ILE A 242 -11.08 4.57 30.54
C ILE A 242 -11.08 3.94 29.15
N ASN A 243 -12.16 3.23 28.80
CA ASN A 243 -12.35 2.69 27.45
C ASN A 243 -13.16 3.67 26.61
N SER A 244 -12.48 4.65 26.03
CA SER A 244 -13.08 5.70 25.21
C SER A 244 -12.43 5.76 23.82
N LEU A 245 -13.16 6.30 22.84
CA LEU A 245 -12.63 6.57 21.51
C LEU A 245 -12.12 8.01 21.44
N ALA A 246 -10.89 8.19 20.97
CA ALA A 246 -10.25 9.48 20.77
C ALA A 246 -9.59 9.56 19.37
N PRO A 247 -9.15 10.74 18.91
CA PRO A 247 -8.45 10.87 17.62
C PRO A 247 -7.14 10.05 17.52
N SER A 248 -6.54 9.69 18.65
CA SER A 248 -5.38 8.80 18.75
C SER A 248 -5.74 7.31 18.68
N SER A 249 -7.03 6.95 18.73
CA SER A 249 -7.45 5.57 18.68
C SER A 249 -7.20 5.01 17.28
N LEU A 250 -6.47 3.90 17.24
CA LEU A 250 -6.13 3.25 15.97
C LEU A 250 -7.36 2.52 15.44
N LEU A 251 -7.71 2.76 14.18
CA LEU A 251 -8.77 1.98 13.51
C LEU A 251 -8.46 0.48 13.46
N ALA A 252 -7.20 0.10 13.56
CA ALA A 252 -6.74 -1.29 13.61
C ALA A 252 -7.00 -1.97 14.96
N SER A 253 -7.07 -1.22 16.08
CA SER A 253 -7.34 -1.81 17.39
C SER A 253 -8.83 -2.09 17.62
N LEU A 254 -9.70 -1.52 16.78
CA LEU A 254 -11.15 -1.76 16.84
C LEU A 254 -11.49 -3.21 16.50
N ASN A 255 -12.67 -3.66 16.97
CA ASN A 255 -13.19 -5.01 16.70
C ASN A 255 -12.18 -6.12 17.10
N ASP A 256 -11.69 -6.07 18.34
CA ASP A 256 -10.72 -7.02 18.90
C ASP A 256 -9.43 -7.14 18.05
N GLY A 257 -8.94 -6.02 17.51
CA GLY A 257 -7.75 -5.98 16.65
C GLY A 257 -7.99 -6.43 15.21
N ASN A 258 -9.22 -6.76 14.81
CA ASN A 258 -9.56 -7.02 13.40
C ASN A 258 -9.67 -5.73 12.57
N GLY A 259 -9.74 -4.59 13.27
CA GLY A 259 -9.85 -3.26 12.71
C GLY A 259 -11.20 -2.96 12.04
N VAL A 260 -11.19 -1.91 11.23
CA VAL A 260 -12.35 -1.47 10.43
C VAL A 260 -12.14 -1.86 8.97
N PHE A 261 -13.14 -2.51 8.39
CA PHE A 261 -13.15 -2.79 6.96
C PHE A 261 -13.53 -1.54 6.17
N ILE A 262 -12.59 -1.04 5.36
CA ILE A 262 -12.80 0.14 4.51
C ILE A 262 -13.22 -0.30 3.10
N ARG A 263 -14.37 0.16 2.66
CA ARG A 263 -14.96 -0.11 1.35
C ARG A 263 -14.86 1.14 0.48
N ASN A 264 -14.54 0.94 -0.79
CA ASN A 264 -14.64 2.01 -1.77
C ASN A 264 -16.07 2.14 -2.30
N ALA A 265 -16.40 3.30 -2.88
CA ALA A 265 -17.65 3.62 -3.57
C ALA A 265 -18.84 4.06 -2.69
N GLY A 266 -18.59 4.89 -1.66
CA GLY A 266 -19.66 5.60 -0.96
C GLY A 266 -20.46 4.74 0.02
N ALA A 267 -19.93 3.56 0.38
CA ALA A 267 -20.61 2.64 1.28
C ALA A 267 -20.24 2.97 2.72
N VAL A 268 -21.23 3.03 3.61
CA VAL A 268 -20.99 3.21 5.05
C VAL A 268 -20.16 2.05 5.57
N ASP A 269 -18.94 2.33 6.04
CA ASP A 269 -17.99 1.33 6.55
C ASP A 269 -18.43 0.82 7.92
N PHE A 270 -18.74 1.73 8.83
CA PHE A 270 -19.27 1.44 10.15
C PHE A 270 -20.18 2.58 10.62
N THR A 271 -20.95 2.32 11.67
CA THR A 271 -21.86 3.31 12.25
C THR A 271 -21.45 3.59 13.68
N LEU A 272 -21.21 4.85 14.00
CA LEU A 272 -20.99 5.29 15.38
C LEU A 272 -22.32 5.67 16.00
N ARG A 273 -22.76 4.91 16.99
CA ARG A 273 -23.93 5.27 17.79
C ARG A 273 -23.49 6.11 18.99
N VAL A 274 -23.86 7.38 19.02
CA VAL A 274 -23.57 8.30 20.13
C VAL A 274 -24.91 8.81 20.68
N ASN A 275 -25.17 8.54 21.97
CA ASN A 275 -26.41 8.95 22.66
C ASN A 275 -27.70 8.55 21.90
N GLY A 276 -27.70 7.37 21.27
CA GLY A 276 -28.82 6.86 20.49
C GLY A 276 -28.95 7.42 19.06
N THR A 277 -28.04 8.30 18.63
CA THR A 277 -27.96 8.79 17.25
C THR A 277 -26.91 8.02 16.47
N ASP A 278 -27.29 7.53 15.29
CA ASP A 278 -26.43 6.74 14.41
C ASP A 278 -25.72 7.64 13.38
N TRP A 279 -24.40 7.66 13.43
CA TRP A 279 -23.53 8.39 12.51
C TRP A 279 -22.90 7.42 11.51
N PRO A 280 -23.31 7.44 10.23
CA PRO A 280 -22.70 6.61 9.20
C PRO A 280 -21.32 7.17 8.85
N ILE A 281 -20.27 6.36 9.05
CA ILE A 281 -18.89 6.71 8.72
C ILE A 281 -18.48 5.96 7.47
N ASP A 282 -18.02 6.71 6.47
CA ASP A 282 -17.40 6.21 5.25
C ASP A 282 -15.97 6.75 5.20
N LEU A 283 -15.01 5.83 5.24
CA LEU A 283 -13.57 6.08 5.16
C LEU A 283 -13.00 5.74 3.77
N GLY A 284 -13.86 5.26 2.87
CA GLY A 284 -13.50 4.91 1.50
C GLY A 284 -13.08 6.11 0.66
N ARG A 285 -12.49 5.80 -0.50
CA ARG A 285 -12.28 6.85 -1.51
C ARG A 285 -13.63 7.42 -1.94
N GLN A 286 -13.77 8.74 -1.82
CA GLN A 286 -14.86 9.50 -2.40
C GLN A 286 -14.35 10.19 -3.67
N ASP A 287 -14.93 9.84 -4.81
CA ASP A 287 -14.64 10.50 -6.07
C ASP A 287 -15.26 11.90 -6.04
N SER A 288 -14.46 12.92 -6.33
CA SER A 288 -14.96 14.28 -6.51
C SER A 288 -15.52 14.44 -7.92
N PRO A 289 -16.59 15.24 -8.12
CA PRO A 289 -17.02 15.60 -9.47
C PRO A 289 -15.91 16.37 -10.17
N ILE A 290 -15.70 16.08 -11.46
CA ILE A 290 -14.78 16.81 -12.33
C ILE A 290 -15.34 18.22 -12.55
N THR A 291 -14.51 19.21 -12.30
CA THR A 291 -14.77 20.64 -12.51
C THR A 291 -13.66 21.25 -13.38
N ALA A 292 -13.82 22.50 -13.83
CA ALA A 292 -12.76 23.21 -14.55
C ALA A 292 -11.46 23.33 -13.72
N ASP A 293 -11.56 23.44 -12.40
CA ASP A 293 -10.41 23.54 -11.50
C ASP A 293 -9.77 22.17 -11.17
N SER A 294 -10.32 21.06 -11.68
CA SER A 294 -9.73 19.75 -11.46
C SER A 294 -8.39 19.64 -12.20
N LEU A 295 -7.35 19.21 -11.49
CA LEU A 295 -6.03 18.97 -12.08
C LEU A 295 -6.07 17.73 -12.96
N LEU A 296 -5.35 17.76 -14.09
CA LEU A 296 -5.28 16.63 -15.00
C LEU A 296 -4.53 15.45 -14.39
N GLU A 297 -3.56 15.69 -13.51
CA GLU A 297 -2.85 14.66 -12.73
C GLU A 297 -3.75 13.92 -11.73
N ASP A 298 -4.85 14.53 -11.29
CA ASP A 298 -5.80 13.94 -10.35
C ASP A 298 -6.85 13.06 -11.04
N LEU A 299 -6.89 13.04 -12.37
CA LEU A 299 -7.80 12.20 -13.14
C LEU A 299 -7.33 10.74 -13.18
N ASN A 300 -8.20 9.84 -13.62
CA ASN A 300 -7.93 8.39 -13.71
C ASN A 300 -7.42 7.79 -12.39
N ASP A 301 -8.16 8.00 -11.30
CA ASP A 301 -7.79 7.56 -9.94
C ASP A 301 -6.50 8.20 -9.36
N GLY A 302 -5.95 9.21 -10.04
CA GLY A 302 -4.68 9.87 -9.74
C GLY A 302 -3.49 9.34 -10.56
N ASP A 303 -3.76 8.54 -11.60
CA ASP A 303 -2.77 8.16 -12.61
C ASP A 303 -2.56 9.29 -13.66
N GLY A 304 -3.47 10.26 -13.69
CA GLY A 304 -3.40 11.43 -14.55
C GLY A 304 -3.83 11.18 -15.99
N ILE A 305 -3.70 12.23 -16.80
CA ILE A 305 -3.78 12.19 -18.26
C ILE A 305 -2.35 12.39 -18.77
N THR A 306 -1.86 11.47 -19.61
CA THR A 306 -0.58 11.67 -20.28
C THR A 306 -0.72 12.72 -21.36
N ILE A 307 0.16 13.72 -21.40
CA ILE A 307 0.23 14.70 -22.48
C ILE A 307 1.51 14.38 -23.27
N ASN A 308 1.40 14.37 -24.59
CA ASN A 308 2.53 14.23 -25.47
C ASN A 308 3.37 15.52 -25.43
N GLU A 309 4.68 15.38 -25.30
CA GLU A 309 5.61 16.52 -25.29
C GLU A 309 6.14 16.84 -26.71
N ASP A 310 5.80 16.02 -27.70
CA ASP A 310 6.19 16.20 -29.10
C ASP A 310 5.17 17.09 -29.84
N SER A 311 5.57 18.33 -30.15
CA SER A 311 4.75 19.32 -30.86
C SER A 311 4.45 18.97 -32.33
N GLU A 312 5.09 17.95 -32.90
CA GLU A 312 4.79 17.46 -34.26
C GLU A 312 3.68 16.40 -34.26
N SER A 313 3.26 15.92 -33.09
CA SER A 313 2.35 14.80 -32.93
C SER A 313 1.19 15.16 -32.00
N PRO A 314 -0.08 15.19 -32.49
CA PRO A 314 -1.20 15.59 -31.65
C PRO A 314 -1.47 14.57 -30.54
N ASP A 315 -1.98 15.04 -29.40
CA ASP A 315 -2.42 14.18 -28.30
C ASP A 315 -3.62 13.32 -28.70
N PHE A 316 -4.58 13.91 -29.42
CA PHE A 316 -5.72 13.19 -29.94
C PHE A 316 -6.35 13.92 -31.14
N THR A 317 -6.97 13.16 -32.03
CA THR A 317 -7.71 13.69 -33.17
C THR A 317 -9.21 13.54 -32.95
N VAL A 318 -9.97 14.60 -33.17
CA VAL A 318 -11.44 14.59 -33.19
C VAL A 318 -11.93 14.41 -34.62
N VAL A 319 -12.63 13.31 -34.87
CA VAL A 319 -13.32 13.05 -36.14
C VAL A 319 -14.79 13.38 -35.97
N THR A 320 -15.27 14.29 -36.81
CA THR A 320 -16.64 14.80 -36.76
C THR A 320 -17.63 13.91 -37.52
N SER A 321 -18.93 14.16 -37.35
CA SER A 321 -20.04 13.48 -38.02
C SER A 321 -20.03 13.62 -39.54
N THR A 322 -19.40 14.68 -40.05
CA THR A 322 -19.19 14.94 -41.49
C THR A 322 -17.91 14.28 -42.02
N GLY A 323 -17.05 13.77 -41.13
CA GLY A 323 -15.79 13.10 -41.45
C GLY A 323 -14.58 14.02 -41.52
N VAL A 324 -14.71 15.28 -41.10
CA VAL A 324 -13.56 16.18 -40.89
C VAL A 324 -12.80 15.74 -39.65
N GLU A 325 -11.48 15.71 -39.74
CA GLU A 325 -10.56 15.37 -38.65
C GLU A 325 -9.89 16.66 -38.16
N VAL A 326 -9.86 16.87 -36.84
CA VAL A 326 -9.24 18.03 -36.19
C VAL A 326 -8.26 17.52 -35.15
N ASP A 327 -7.01 17.87 -35.30
CA ASP A 327 -5.93 17.48 -34.39
C ASP A 327 -5.89 18.42 -33.18
N ILE A 328 -5.74 17.84 -31.98
CA ILE A 328 -5.71 18.57 -30.71
C ILE A 328 -4.39 18.29 -30.01
N ASP A 329 -3.68 19.38 -29.70
CA ASP A 329 -2.43 19.38 -28.94
C ASP A 329 -2.63 20.09 -27.59
N LEU A 330 -2.32 19.36 -26.53
CA LEU A 330 -2.42 19.72 -25.12
C LEU A 330 -1.05 20.05 -24.52
N GLY A 331 0.04 19.75 -25.23
CA GLY A 331 1.41 20.03 -24.85
C GLY A 331 1.80 21.50 -24.98
N THR A 332 3.10 21.75 -24.87
CA THR A 332 3.68 23.07 -25.09
C THR A 332 3.69 23.38 -26.59
N LEU A 333 3.03 24.47 -26.99
CA LEU A 333 3.05 24.93 -28.37
C LEU A 333 4.21 25.90 -28.58
N LEU A 334 4.95 25.70 -29.66
CA LEU A 334 6.08 26.55 -30.05
C LEU A 334 5.69 27.41 -31.25
N ASN A 335 6.20 28.65 -31.30
CA ASN A 335 6.04 29.53 -32.46
C ASN A 335 7.08 29.22 -33.56
N ASP A 336 7.00 29.94 -34.68
CA ASP A 336 7.90 29.77 -35.85
C ASP A 336 9.40 29.96 -35.52
N ASP A 337 9.73 30.54 -34.35
CA ASP A 337 11.09 30.80 -33.86
C ASP A 337 11.53 29.82 -32.75
N ASP A 338 10.81 28.70 -32.56
CA ASP A 338 11.03 27.68 -31.51
C ASP A 338 10.88 28.21 -30.06
N GLU A 339 10.20 29.34 -29.86
CA GLU A 339 9.86 29.85 -28.52
C GLU A 339 8.48 29.36 -28.07
N VAL A 340 8.30 29.15 -26.76
CA VAL A 340 7.02 28.73 -26.18
C VAL A 340 5.97 29.82 -26.39
N ASP A 341 4.95 29.51 -27.20
CA ASP A 341 3.79 30.36 -27.45
C ASP A 341 2.71 30.09 -26.39
N ASP A 342 2.48 28.82 -26.08
CA ASP A 342 1.53 28.37 -25.06
C ASP A 342 2.10 27.20 -24.25
N GLU A 343 1.92 27.26 -22.92
CA GLU A 343 2.35 26.20 -21.99
C GLU A 343 1.45 24.95 -22.07
N ALA A 344 1.94 23.80 -21.62
CA ALA A 344 1.13 22.58 -21.52
C ALA A 344 -0.04 22.77 -20.53
N VAL A 345 -1.19 22.18 -20.86
CA VAL A 345 -2.38 22.29 -19.99
C VAL A 345 -2.20 21.48 -18.70
N SER A 346 -2.67 22.04 -17.58
CA SER A 346 -2.54 21.44 -16.24
C SER A 346 -3.88 21.15 -15.58
N THR A 347 -4.93 21.87 -16.00
CA THR A 347 -6.29 21.75 -15.48
C THR A 347 -7.27 21.30 -16.56
N VAL A 348 -8.42 20.76 -16.13
CA VAL A 348 -9.54 20.45 -17.01
C VAL A 348 -10.06 21.70 -17.73
N GLY A 349 -10.08 22.86 -17.07
CA GLY A 349 -10.49 24.12 -17.68
C GLY A 349 -9.61 24.51 -18.86
N GLU A 350 -8.29 24.44 -18.68
CA GLU A 350 -7.30 24.70 -19.73
C GLU A 350 -7.42 23.71 -20.89
N LEU A 351 -7.57 22.42 -20.60
CA LEU A 351 -7.80 21.38 -21.61
C LEU A 351 -9.04 21.69 -22.46
N LEU A 352 -10.17 22.02 -21.81
CA LEU A 352 -11.41 22.33 -22.52
C LEU A 352 -11.28 23.60 -23.35
N GLN A 353 -10.55 24.60 -22.87
CA GLN A 353 -10.30 25.83 -23.61
C GLN A 353 -9.45 25.56 -24.86
N ARG A 354 -8.33 24.85 -24.70
CA ARG A 354 -7.42 24.50 -25.80
C ARG A 354 -8.13 23.65 -26.87
N ALA A 355 -8.83 22.60 -26.44
CA ALA A 355 -9.55 21.72 -27.36
C ALA A 355 -10.68 22.45 -28.11
N ASN A 356 -11.50 23.26 -27.42
CA ASN A 356 -12.58 24.00 -28.08
C ASN A 356 -12.08 25.16 -28.95
N GLY A 357 -10.90 25.71 -28.65
CA GLY A 357 -10.21 26.68 -29.51
C GLY A 357 -9.89 26.08 -30.86
N ALA A 358 -9.13 24.98 -30.87
CA ALA A 358 -8.76 24.26 -32.11
C ALA A 358 -9.99 23.80 -32.91
N LEU A 359 -11.03 23.30 -32.25
CA LEU A 359 -12.30 22.93 -32.91
C LEU A 359 -13.00 24.14 -33.53
N THR A 360 -12.96 25.31 -32.89
CA THR A 360 -13.60 26.54 -33.38
C THR A 360 -12.85 27.11 -34.58
N ASP A 361 -11.53 27.04 -34.57
CA ASP A 361 -10.69 27.56 -35.65
C ASP A 361 -10.90 26.76 -36.95
N GLU A 362 -11.01 25.43 -36.85
CA GLU A 362 -11.15 24.56 -38.02
C GLU A 362 -12.61 24.38 -38.48
N LEU A 363 -13.58 24.33 -37.56
CA LEU A 363 -14.98 24.00 -37.87
C LEU A 363 -15.94 25.19 -37.74
N GLY A 364 -15.52 26.28 -37.10
CA GLY A 364 -16.36 27.41 -36.75
C GLY A 364 -17.08 27.26 -35.40
N ALA A 365 -17.40 28.41 -34.79
CA ALA A 365 -17.91 28.47 -33.42
C ALA A 365 -19.19 27.64 -33.21
N GLY A 366 -19.17 26.79 -32.20
CA GLY A 366 -20.34 26.04 -31.72
C GLY A 366 -20.78 24.86 -32.59
N GLN A 367 -19.98 24.49 -33.60
CA GLN A 367 -20.26 23.31 -34.43
C GLN A 367 -19.95 22.00 -33.68
N VAL A 368 -18.79 21.93 -33.01
CA VAL A 368 -18.40 20.80 -32.17
C VAL A 368 -17.85 21.33 -30.85
N ILE A 369 -18.32 20.81 -29.72
CA ILE A 369 -17.94 21.28 -28.38
C ILE A 369 -17.58 20.07 -27.50
N LEU A 370 -16.39 20.11 -26.91
CA LEU A 370 -15.98 19.24 -25.82
C LEU A 370 -16.37 19.89 -24.48
N GLN A 371 -17.07 19.17 -23.62
CA GLN A 371 -17.52 19.67 -22.32
C GLN A 371 -17.52 18.56 -21.25
N ILE A 372 -17.63 18.95 -19.98
CA ILE A 372 -17.86 18.01 -18.87
C ILE A 372 -19.32 17.56 -18.93
N ASN A 373 -19.58 16.27 -18.70
CA ASN A 373 -20.94 15.77 -18.64
C ASN A 373 -21.72 16.39 -17.46
N ALA A 374 -23.05 16.41 -17.54
CA ALA A 374 -23.90 17.00 -16.49
C ALA A 374 -23.74 16.32 -15.10
N GLU A 375 -23.17 15.12 -15.05
CA GLU A 375 -22.94 14.35 -13.82
C GLU A 375 -21.57 14.65 -13.19
N GLY A 376 -20.68 15.38 -13.86
CA GLY A 376 -19.30 15.62 -13.41
C GLY A 376 -18.44 14.35 -13.36
N THR A 377 -18.77 13.31 -14.12
CA THR A 377 -18.12 11.99 -14.07
C THR A 377 -17.29 11.64 -15.30
N GLY A 378 -17.14 12.58 -16.23
CA GLY A 378 -16.43 12.38 -17.48
C GLY A 378 -16.70 13.49 -18.49
N PHE A 379 -16.27 13.27 -19.73
CA PHE A 379 -16.35 14.24 -20.81
C PHE A 379 -17.42 13.84 -21.84
N GLU A 380 -18.00 14.83 -22.50
CA GLU A 380 -18.89 14.63 -23.63
C GLU A 380 -18.54 15.56 -24.79
N LEU A 381 -18.58 15.00 -26.00
CA LEU A 381 -18.38 15.72 -27.25
C LEU A 381 -19.73 15.87 -27.93
N VAL A 382 -20.12 17.12 -28.20
CA VAL A 382 -21.39 17.49 -28.83
C VAL A 382 -21.12 18.02 -30.24
N ASP A 383 -21.64 17.33 -31.25
CA ASP A 383 -21.49 17.69 -32.67
C ASP A 383 -22.84 18.06 -33.29
N SER A 384 -22.94 19.30 -33.76
CA SER A 384 -24.15 19.91 -34.35
C SER A 384 -24.09 20.04 -35.88
N MET A 385 -23.06 19.50 -36.54
CA MET A 385 -22.86 19.66 -38.00
C MET A 385 -23.79 18.80 -38.86
N GLY A 386 -24.55 17.88 -38.27
CA GLY A 386 -25.63 17.15 -38.95
C GLY A 386 -25.17 16.06 -39.93
N GLY A 387 -23.97 15.49 -39.76
CA GLY A 387 -23.46 14.41 -40.59
C GLY A 387 -24.06 13.03 -40.27
N GLY A 388 -24.02 12.11 -41.24
CA GLY A 388 -24.58 10.75 -41.11
C GLY A 388 -23.75 9.76 -40.27
N ARG A 389 -22.61 10.20 -39.73
CA ARG A 389 -21.72 9.41 -38.86
C ARG A 389 -21.76 9.96 -37.44
N SER A 390 -21.45 9.13 -36.45
CA SER A 390 -21.22 9.62 -35.09
C SER A 390 -19.79 10.13 -34.95
N PRO A 391 -19.55 11.24 -34.24
CA PRO A 391 -18.20 11.74 -34.02
C PRO A 391 -17.42 10.73 -33.16
N ARG A 392 -16.09 10.78 -33.22
CA ARG A 392 -15.19 9.92 -32.42
C ARG A 392 -13.87 10.65 -32.18
N SER A 393 -13.17 10.33 -31.10
CA SER A 393 -11.74 10.64 -31.01
C SER A 393 -10.95 9.41 -31.43
N SER A 394 -9.82 9.61 -32.11
CA SER A 394 -8.85 8.56 -32.41
C SER A 394 -7.45 9.00 -31.98
N GLU A 395 -6.69 8.06 -31.43
CA GLU A 395 -5.25 8.24 -31.20
C GLU A 395 -4.51 8.16 -32.54
N PRO A 396 -3.40 8.91 -32.73
CA PRO A 396 -2.50 8.69 -33.86
C PRO A 396 -1.93 7.26 -33.83
N ASP A 397 -1.65 6.70 -35.02
CA ASP A 397 -1.33 5.27 -35.27
C ASP A 397 -0.45 4.58 -34.19
N PRO A 398 -0.70 3.29 -33.86
CA PRO A 398 -0.07 2.64 -32.72
C PRO A 398 1.43 2.43 -32.92
N MET A 399 2.25 3.26 -32.27
CA MET A 399 3.63 2.91 -31.97
C MET A 399 3.68 1.75 -30.95
N PRO A 400 4.69 0.84 -31.00
CA PRO A 400 4.66 -0.45 -30.32
C PRO A 400 4.89 -0.41 -28.78
N MET A 401 4.73 0.74 -28.13
CA MET A 401 5.05 0.90 -26.70
C MET A 401 3.93 1.67 -25.98
N ARG A 402 2.94 0.91 -25.48
CA ARG A 402 1.80 1.33 -24.63
C ARG A 402 0.82 2.35 -25.26
N PRO A 403 -0.49 2.07 -25.25
CA PRO A 403 -1.47 3.09 -25.63
C PRO A 403 -1.46 4.21 -24.56
N PRO A 404 -1.33 5.48 -24.94
CA PRO A 404 -1.45 6.60 -24.01
C PRO A 404 -2.90 6.72 -23.52
N VAL A 405 -3.12 6.65 -22.21
CA VAL A 405 -4.46 6.73 -21.60
C VAL A 405 -4.81 8.21 -21.43
N ILE A 406 -5.13 8.89 -22.53
CA ILE A 406 -5.41 10.33 -22.46
C ILE A 406 -6.88 10.57 -22.10
N LEU A 407 -7.79 9.84 -22.73
CA LEU A 407 -9.20 9.77 -22.34
C LEU A 407 -9.65 8.36 -22.68
N ASP A 408 -9.92 7.53 -21.68
CA ASP A 408 -10.35 6.15 -21.87
C ASP A 408 -11.60 6.09 -22.80
N CYS A 409 -11.30 5.84 -24.08
CA CYS A 409 -12.13 5.71 -25.28
C CYS A 409 -13.56 6.28 -25.18
N PHE A 410 -13.81 7.41 -25.86
CA PHE A 410 -15.15 7.73 -26.38
C PHE A 410 -15.62 6.54 -27.24
N ARG A 411 -16.40 5.62 -26.66
CA ARG A 411 -16.94 4.48 -27.41
C ARG A 411 -17.78 5.02 -28.57
N PRO A 412 -17.69 4.44 -29.79
CA PRO A 412 -18.46 4.90 -30.92
C PRO A 412 -19.94 4.89 -30.54
N ALA A 413 -20.60 6.05 -30.66
CA ALA A 413 -22.04 6.09 -30.44
C ALA A 413 -22.75 5.17 -31.44
N VAL A 414 -23.86 4.59 -30.98
CA VAL A 414 -24.82 3.93 -31.86
C VAL A 414 -25.19 4.93 -32.97
N ALA A 415 -25.08 4.51 -34.23
CA ALA A 415 -25.17 5.36 -35.41
C ALA A 415 -26.36 6.34 -35.34
N GLY A 416 -26.08 7.64 -35.56
CA GLY A 416 -27.10 8.70 -35.64
C GLY A 416 -27.28 9.57 -34.39
N ARG A 417 -26.35 9.53 -33.42
CA ARG A 417 -26.35 10.47 -32.28
C ARG A 417 -25.28 11.56 -32.40
N SER A 418 -25.72 12.80 -32.15
CA SER A 418 -24.92 14.05 -32.09
C SER A 418 -24.09 14.22 -30.81
N VAL A 419 -24.13 13.27 -29.86
CA VAL A 419 -23.40 13.36 -28.58
C VAL A 419 -22.71 12.03 -28.28
N VAL A 420 -21.43 12.10 -27.90
CA VAL A 420 -20.62 10.94 -27.51
C VAL A 420 -20.02 11.19 -26.14
N ARG A 421 -20.05 10.18 -25.27
CA ARG A 421 -19.60 10.26 -23.88
C ARG A 421 -18.38 9.38 -23.65
N SER A 422 -17.43 9.85 -22.85
CA SER A 422 -16.27 9.06 -22.41
C SER A 422 -16.70 7.94 -21.47
N SER A 423 -15.82 6.99 -21.20
CA SER A 423 -15.97 6.14 -20.03
C SER A 423 -15.95 7.00 -18.74
N ARG A 424 -16.41 6.43 -17.62
CA ARG A 424 -16.49 7.16 -16.35
C ARG A 424 -15.07 7.48 -15.87
N THR A 425 -14.67 8.75 -15.95
CA THR A 425 -13.39 9.26 -15.48
C THR A 425 -13.50 9.57 -13.99
N ARG A 426 -12.69 8.91 -13.17
CA ARG A 426 -12.66 9.15 -11.71
C ARG A 426 -11.63 10.21 -11.38
N SER A 427 -12.03 11.26 -10.69
CA SER A 427 -11.12 12.26 -10.14
C SER A 427 -10.84 11.96 -8.67
N ARG A 428 -9.55 11.97 -8.32
CA ARG A 428 -9.10 11.87 -6.93
C ARG A 428 -9.46 13.16 -6.19
N SER A 429 -10.27 13.05 -5.13
CA SER A 429 -10.50 14.20 -4.25
C SER A 429 -9.16 14.70 -3.67
N PRO A 430 -8.91 16.02 -3.63
CA PRO A 430 -7.77 16.57 -2.90
C PRO A 430 -7.81 16.06 -1.46
N ARG A 431 -6.66 15.64 -0.93
CA ARG A 431 -6.53 15.06 0.42
C ARG A 431 -7.23 15.99 1.43
N ARG A 432 -8.43 15.61 1.88
CA ARG A 432 -9.08 16.30 3.00
C ARG A 432 -8.15 16.18 4.20
N ARG A 433 -7.87 17.32 4.85
CA ARG A 433 -7.14 17.38 6.12
C ARG A 433 -7.71 16.34 7.09
N PRO A 434 -6.88 15.75 7.96
CA PRO A 434 -7.29 14.66 8.84
C PRO A 434 -8.59 15.04 9.57
N PHE A 435 -9.55 14.13 9.49
CA PHE A 435 -10.88 14.24 10.08
C PHE A 435 -10.72 14.56 11.58
N ARG A 436 -11.00 15.81 11.97
CA ARG A 436 -11.06 16.20 13.37
C ARG A 436 -12.45 15.88 13.88
N ILE A 437 -12.55 14.84 14.70
CA ILE A 437 -13.70 14.67 15.60
C ILE A 437 -13.53 15.75 16.68
N SER A 438 -14.42 16.74 16.66
CA SER A 438 -14.51 17.80 17.68
C SER A 438 -15.53 17.44 18.74
#